data_AF-A0A0D2PIM1-F1
#
_entry.id   AF-A0A0D2PIM1-F1
#
_cell.length_a   1.000
_cell.length_b   1.000
_cell.length_c   1.000
_cell.angle_alpha   90.00
_cell.angle_beta   90.00
_cell.angle_gamma   90.00
#
_symmetry.space_group_name_H-M   'P 1'
#
loop_
_entity.id
_entity.type
_entity.pdbx_description
1 polymer ?
#
loop_
_entity_poly.entity_id
_entity_poly.type
_entity_poly.pdbx_seq_one_letter_code
_entity_poly.pdbx_strand_id
1 'polypeptide(L)'
;MFDSQLHRQYVLGLAIFNTPADAPKFIFVLIDRVGVACTTPVYIRGVHATVLARIIFAFAYASDAVLGVDTRVSFDRLTGDPLSVIVEDQVFTIITEIYISPYVFGRGTRVYLVRDVRGCFHILKDSWIRSSHSSSEIEFIKKIAEIVQSEHLGDRAQVLSPRFVAGDEHICNTDDFRHLLTALEPAHIHRRIVTGPIGDPITSYRSRVECLQALVDVLDQLKFLNDKCGLVHGDVSLYNVTIVRFLRQILAASPPIQLKQANTDAPQGSTVIWEEGEACPPTGLVYELASGGSLIDYDYTREKNKPDSTTSGTLPYMAVALMKPRDPIAHRMDHDLESVCYVLLHIVRFSLGPVGTRIGGTRKSHRVAWWHHQRDIKVIKDNKVLDMQKIIKHLERYLSEYW
;
A
#
# COMPACT_ATOMS: atom_id res chain seq x y z
N MET A 1 12.97 -11.64 11.35
CA MET A 1 13.97 -12.39 10.54
C MET A 1 13.38 -12.84 9.21
N PHE A 2 12.16 -13.41 9.14
CA PHE A 2 11.49 -13.71 7.86
C PHE A 2 10.85 -12.46 7.20
N ASP A 3 10.25 -11.60 8.02
CA ASP A 3 9.70 -10.30 7.61
C ASP A 3 10.72 -9.38 6.92
N SER A 4 11.99 -9.46 7.32
CA SER A 4 13.06 -8.60 6.81
C SER A 4 13.70 -9.07 5.49
N GLN A 5 13.44 -10.28 4.99
CA GLN A 5 14.19 -10.87 3.86
C GLN A 5 13.36 -10.95 2.56
N LEU A 6 13.55 -10.00 1.63
CA LEU A 6 12.77 -9.91 0.37
C LEU A 6 13.00 -11.15 -0.51
N HIS A 7 14.20 -11.72 -0.44
CA HIS A 7 14.62 -12.88 -1.19
C HIS A 7 14.09 -14.21 -0.61
N ARG A 8 13.19 -14.20 0.39
CA ARG A 8 12.66 -15.44 1.00
C ARG A 8 11.16 -15.59 0.76
N GLN A 9 10.80 -16.71 0.15
CA GLN A 9 9.40 -17.13 -0.01
C GLN A 9 8.92 -17.94 1.19
N TYR A 10 9.80 -18.76 1.76
CA TYR A 10 9.60 -19.52 2.99
C TYR A 10 10.95 -19.80 3.65
N VAL A 11 10.90 -20.25 4.89
CA VAL A 11 12.07 -20.65 5.69
C VAL A 11 11.89 -22.08 6.16
N LEU A 12 12.91 -22.90 5.93
CA LEU A 12 13.00 -24.24 6.48
C LEU A 12 13.85 -24.22 7.75
N GLY A 13 13.41 -24.95 8.77
CA GLY A 13 14.07 -25.06 10.06
C GLY A 13 14.22 -26.51 10.50
N LEU A 14 15.28 -26.80 11.24
CA LEU A 14 15.52 -28.08 11.88
C LEU A 14 15.85 -27.82 13.35
N ALA A 15 15.07 -28.40 14.26
CA ALA A 15 15.34 -28.35 15.69
C ALA A 15 15.70 -29.75 16.18
N ILE A 16 16.85 -29.90 16.83
CA ILE A 16 17.28 -31.15 17.47
C ILE A 16 17.32 -30.90 18.98
N PHE A 17 16.70 -31.78 19.75
CA PHE A 17 16.66 -31.65 21.20
C PHE A 17 16.70 -33.01 21.87
N ASN A 18 17.19 -33.00 23.11
CA ASN A 18 17.30 -34.18 23.93
C ASN A 18 16.85 -33.85 25.36
N THR A 19 16.17 -34.78 26.02
CA THR A 19 15.96 -34.72 27.46
C THR A 19 16.85 -35.77 28.12
N PRO A 20 17.29 -35.60 29.38
CA PRO A 20 18.16 -36.57 30.04
C PRO A 20 17.60 -38.00 30.10
N ALA A 21 16.28 -38.16 29.97
CA ALA A 21 15.57 -39.43 30.06
C ALA A 21 15.20 -40.07 28.70
N ASP A 22 15.32 -39.33 27.59
CA ASP A 22 14.92 -39.79 26.26
C ASP A 22 16.10 -39.91 25.29
N ALA A 23 15.89 -40.64 24.19
CA ALA A 23 16.76 -40.56 23.02
C ALA A 23 16.54 -39.23 22.27
N PRO A 24 17.56 -38.71 21.55
CA PRO A 24 17.45 -37.44 20.85
C PRO A 24 16.34 -37.46 19.80
N LYS A 25 15.63 -36.33 19.70
CA LYS A 25 14.51 -36.10 18.80
C LYS A 25 14.82 -34.94 17.87
N PHE A 26 14.12 -34.88 16.74
CA PHE A 26 14.12 -33.71 15.87
C PHE A 26 12.71 -33.32 15.43
N ILE A 27 12.57 -32.05 15.05
CA ILE A 27 11.40 -31.48 14.37
C ILE A 27 11.89 -30.77 13.11
N PHE A 28 11.18 -30.97 12.01
CA PHE A 28 11.33 -30.16 10.80
C PHE A 28 10.22 -29.12 10.75
N VAL A 29 10.58 -27.88 10.40
CA VAL A 29 9.70 -26.71 10.42
C VAL A 29 9.72 -26.03 9.06
N LEU A 30 8.55 -25.66 8.55
CA LEU A 30 8.37 -24.75 7.42
C LEU A 30 7.62 -23.52 7.92
N ILE A 31 8.15 -22.33 7.63
CA ILE A 31 7.56 -21.04 7.96
C ILE A 31 7.36 -20.27 6.67
N ASP A 32 6.14 -19.82 6.41
CA ASP A 32 5.81 -18.96 5.26
C ASP A 32 4.76 -17.91 5.65
N ARG A 33 4.14 -17.27 4.66
CA ARG A 33 3.13 -16.22 4.88
C ARG A 33 1.80 -16.72 5.42
N VAL A 34 1.48 -18.01 5.29
CA VAL A 34 0.26 -18.62 5.85
C VAL A 34 0.47 -19.03 7.31
N GLY A 35 1.70 -19.29 7.74
CA GLY A 35 2.00 -19.62 9.13
C GLY A 35 3.18 -20.57 9.28
N VAL A 36 3.10 -21.40 10.33
CA VAL A 36 4.11 -22.42 10.64
C VAL A 36 3.51 -23.81 10.46
N ALA A 37 4.20 -24.66 9.72
CA ALA A 37 3.96 -26.09 9.65
C ALA A 37 5.16 -26.84 10.26
N CYS A 38 4.90 -27.84 11.09
CA CYS A 38 5.99 -28.63 11.68
C CYS A 38 5.60 -30.10 11.83
N THR A 39 6.61 -30.98 11.79
CA THR A 39 6.42 -32.39 12.12
C THR A 39 6.21 -32.54 13.63
N THR A 40 5.59 -33.64 14.06
CA THR A 40 5.70 -34.04 15.46
C THR A 40 7.16 -34.36 15.81
N PRO A 41 7.57 -34.26 17.09
CA PRO A 41 8.89 -34.73 17.52
C PRO A 41 9.13 -36.19 17.16
N VAL A 42 10.23 -36.47 16.43
CA VAL A 42 10.57 -37.84 16.01
C VAL A 42 11.94 -38.24 16.57
N TYR A 43 12.03 -39.45 17.11
CA TYR A 43 13.30 -40.02 17.58
C TYR A 43 14.28 -40.25 16.43
N ILE A 44 15.55 -39.89 16.63
CA ILE A 44 16.62 -40.08 15.65
C ILE A 44 17.09 -41.53 15.69
N ARG A 45 16.31 -42.43 15.08
CA ARG A 45 16.62 -43.86 14.96
C ARG A 45 16.04 -44.50 13.71
N GLY A 46 16.68 -45.57 13.22
CA GLY A 46 16.22 -46.32 12.05
C GLY A 46 15.97 -45.42 10.84
N VAL A 47 14.80 -45.56 10.21
CA VAL A 47 14.41 -44.79 9.02
C VAL A 47 14.42 -43.27 9.27
N HIS A 48 14.08 -42.81 10.48
CA HIS A 48 14.06 -41.38 10.79
C HIS A 48 15.44 -40.75 10.89
N ALA A 49 16.47 -41.52 11.26
CA ALA A 49 17.86 -41.05 11.18
C ALA A 49 18.28 -40.82 9.71
N THR A 50 17.85 -41.71 8.81
CA THR A 50 18.05 -41.53 7.36
C THR A 50 17.31 -40.30 6.83
N VAL A 51 16.07 -40.04 7.29
CA VAL A 51 15.33 -38.82 6.93
C VAL A 51 16.05 -37.57 7.43
N LEU A 52 16.54 -37.55 8.67
CA LEU A 52 17.32 -36.45 9.21
C LEU A 52 18.59 -36.20 8.37
N ALA A 53 19.32 -37.25 8.00
CA ALA A 53 20.49 -37.13 7.14
C ALA A 53 20.15 -36.53 5.76
N ARG A 54 19.00 -36.90 5.18
CA ARG A 54 18.50 -36.30 3.93
C ARG A 54 18.15 -34.82 4.08
N ILE A 55 17.54 -34.43 5.19
CA ILE A 55 17.23 -33.01 5.48
C ILE A 55 18.52 -32.20 5.60
N ILE A 56 19.52 -32.69 6.35
CA ILE A 56 20.82 -32.02 6.48
C ILE A 56 21.52 -31.93 5.13
N PHE A 57 21.51 -33.01 4.33
CA PHE A 57 22.05 -33.00 2.98
C PHE A 57 21.35 -31.95 2.10
N ALA A 58 20.02 -31.85 2.16
CA ALA A 58 19.27 -30.84 1.43
C ALA A 58 19.64 -29.41 1.89
N PHE A 59 19.77 -29.15 3.19
CA PHE A 59 20.21 -27.83 3.67
C PHE A 59 21.61 -27.44 3.20
N ALA A 60 22.50 -28.41 3.00
CA ALA A 60 23.86 -28.14 2.54
C ALA A 60 24.00 -28.01 1.01
N TYR A 61 23.16 -28.70 0.23
CA TYR A 61 23.37 -28.89 -1.21
C TYR A 61 22.16 -28.64 -2.11
N ALA A 62 20.97 -28.42 -1.56
CA ALA A 62 19.81 -28.10 -2.37
C ALA A 62 19.98 -26.73 -3.04
N SER A 63 19.28 -26.53 -4.16
CA SER A 63 19.27 -25.24 -4.83
C SER A 63 18.59 -24.18 -3.95
N ASP A 64 18.97 -22.92 -4.17
CA ASP A 64 18.39 -21.75 -3.54
C ASP A 64 16.84 -21.78 -3.57
N ALA A 65 16.25 -22.12 -4.72
CA ALA A 65 14.79 -22.24 -4.86
C ALA A 65 14.16 -23.30 -3.94
N VAL A 66 14.81 -24.45 -3.76
CA VAL A 66 14.36 -25.52 -2.84
C VAL A 66 14.51 -25.10 -1.37
N LEU A 67 15.41 -24.17 -1.09
CA LEU A 67 15.60 -23.58 0.24
C LEU A 67 14.77 -22.29 0.44
N GLY A 68 13.77 -22.07 -0.43
CA GLY A 68 12.84 -20.94 -0.35
C GLY A 68 13.47 -19.59 -0.68
N VAL A 69 14.61 -19.55 -1.37
CA VAL A 69 15.16 -18.32 -1.94
C VAL A 69 14.42 -17.97 -3.22
N ASP A 70 13.98 -16.72 -3.33
CA ASP A 70 13.49 -16.16 -4.59
C ASP A 70 14.66 -15.85 -5.52
N THR A 71 14.80 -16.64 -6.59
CA THR A 71 15.88 -16.50 -7.57
C THR A 71 15.73 -15.29 -8.49
N ARG A 72 14.60 -14.57 -8.44
CA ARG A 72 14.39 -13.29 -9.15
C ARG A 72 14.88 -12.09 -8.34
N VAL A 73 15.33 -12.27 -7.11
CA VAL A 73 15.89 -11.22 -6.25
C VAL A 73 17.38 -11.45 -6.06
N SER A 74 18.21 -10.49 -6.45
CA SER A 74 19.62 -10.48 -6.06
C SER A 74 19.78 -9.72 -4.75
N PHE A 75 20.71 -10.17 -3.91
CA PHE A 75 20.96 -9.57 -2.59
C PHE A 75 22.44 -9.65 -2.23
N ASP A 76 22.89 -8.73 -1.38
CA ASP A 76 24.21 -8.75 -0.80
C ASP A 76 24.28 -9.92 0.21
N ARG A 77 25.20 -10.86 0.01
CA ARG A 77 25.31 -12.05 0.87
C ARG A 77 25.87 -11.75 2.26
N LEU A 78 26.54 -10.62 2.44
CA LEU A 78 27.09 -10.19 3.72
C LEU A 78 26.05 -9.44 4.55
N THR A 79 25.31 -8.51 3.93
CA THR A 79 24.32 -7.68 4.65
C THR A 79 22.91 -8.28 4.62
N GLY A 80 22.59 -9.06 3.59
CA GLY A 80 21.24 -9.57 3.31
C GLY A 80 20.35 -8.56 2.57
N ASP A 81 20.88 -7.38 2.23
CA ASP A 81 20.10 -6.32 1.60
C ASP A 81 19.80 -6.65 0.14
N PRO A 82 18.57 -6.40 -0.33
CA PRO A 82 18.21 -6.67 -1.71
C PRO A 82 18.85 -5.62 -2.64
N LEU A 83 19.47 -6.08 -3.72
CA LEU A 83 20.21 -5.23 -4.68
C LEU A 83 19.41 -4.98 -5.95
N SER A 84 18.78 -6.03 -6.49
CA SER A 84 17.94 -5.94 -7.68
C SER A 84 16.83 -6.97 -7.66
N VAL A 85 15.78 -6.71 -8.45
CA VAL A 85 14.69 -7.65 -8.69
C VAL A 85 14.39 -7.75 -10.17
N ILE A 86 13.93 -8.92 -10.62
CA ILE A 86 13.41 -9.14 -11.97
C ILE A 86 11.88 -9.22 -11.88
N VAL A 87 11.18 -8.31 -12.57
CA VAL A 87 9.71 -8.29 -12.69
C VAL A 87 9.34 -8.28 -14.16
N GLU A 88 8.53 -9.24 -14.63
CA GLU A 88 8.15 -9.36 -16.05
C GLU A 88 9.36 -9.27 -16.99
N ASP A 89 10.42 -10.01 -16.63
CA ASP A 89 11.72 -10.09 -17.33
C ASP A 89 12.52 -8.79 -17.42
N GLN A 90 12.09 -7.74 -16.73
CA GLN A 90 12.80 -6.48 -16.60
C GLN A 90 13.57 -6.41 -15.27
N VAL A 91 14.81 -5.92 -15.32
CA VAL A 91 15.67 -5.77 -14.14
C VAL A 91 15.50 -4.38 -13.54
N PHE A 92 15.22 -4.34 -12.24
CA PHE A 92 15.12 -3.11 -11.46
C PHE A 92 16.16 -3.11 -10.34
N THR A 93 16.96 -2.04 -10.25
CA THR A 93 17.87 -1.83 -9.12
C THR A 93 17.09 -1.30 -7.94
N ILE A 94 17.23 -1.91 -6.76
CA ILE A 94 16.59 -1.45 -5.54
C ILE A 94 17.42 -0.32 -4.95
N ILE A 95 16.77 0.82 -4.69
CA ILE A 95 17.43 2.04 -4.19
C ILE A 95 17.23 2.16 -2.69
N THR A 96 15.99 2.05 -2.22
CA THR A 96 15.67 2.07 -0.80
C THR A 96 14.33 1.41 -0.54
N GLU A 97 14.17 0.82 0.64
CA GLU A 97 12.87 0.44 1.17
C GLU A 97 12.10 1.70 1.63
N ILE A 98 10.85 1.81 1.23
CA ILE A 98 9.93 2.90 1.59
C ILE A 98 8.96 2.44 2.68
N TYR A 99 8.51 1.19 2.60
CA TYR A 99 7.53 0.63 3.52
C TYR A 99 7.74 -0.88 3.71
N ILE A 100 7.50 -1.33 4.94
CA ILE A 100 7.45 -2.74 5.31
C ILE A 100 6.23 -2.99 6.21
N SER A 101 5.42 -3.98 5.85
CA SER A 101 4.34 -4.45 6.70
C SER A 101 4.93 -5.10 7.97
N PRO A 102 4.47 -4.73 9.18
CA PRO A 102 5.01 -5.28 10.42
C PRO A 102 4.57 -6.73 10.70
N TYR A 103 3.78 -7.34 9.82
CA TYR A 103 3.19 -8.66 10.02
C TYR A 103 3.97 -9.75 9.27
N VAL A 104 4.41 -10.75 10.02
CA VAL A 104 5.10 -11.94 9.51
C VAL A 104 4.15 -12.84 8.68
N PHE A 105 2.86 -12.86 9.02
CA PHE A 105 1.83 -13.65 8.32
C PHE A 105 0.83 -12.75 7.60
N GLY A 106 0.17 -13.27 6.57
CA GLY A 106 -0.74 -12.53 5.71
C GLY A 106 0.00 -11.75 4.62
N ARG A 107 -0.40 -10.51 4.34
CA ARG A 107 0.00 -9.77 3.13
C ARG A 107 1.48 -9.46 2.97
N GLY A 108 2.17 -9.10 4.03
CA GLY A 108 3.63 -8.95 3.99
C GLY A 108 4.14 -7.92 3.02
N THR A 109 3.33 -6.91 2.74
CA THR A 109 3.62 -5.93 1.71
C THR A 109 4.92 -5.19 2.01
N ARG A 110 5.80 -5.14 1.02
CA ARG A 110 7.02 -4.32 1.03
C ARG A 110 6.99 -3.41 -0.19
N VAL A 111 7.45 -2.18 0.00
CA VAL A 111 7.46 -1.17 -1.06
C VAL A 111 8.86 -0.58 -1.15
N TYR A 112 9.39 -0.53 -2.36
CA TYR A 112 10.74 -0.03 -2.64
C TYR A 112 10.70 1.07 -3.68
N LEU A 113 11.60 2.04 -3.52
CA LEU A 113 12.03 2.88 -4.62
C LEU A 113 12.98 2.05 -5.47
N VAL A 114 12.68 1.93 -6.76
CA VAL A 114 13.53 1.20 -7.70
C VAL A 114 13.89 2.05 -8.90
N ARG A 115 14.96 1.66 -9.59
CA ARG A 115 15.45 2.31 -10.80
C ARG A 115 15.56 1.31 -11.94
N ASP A 116 15.00 1.65 -13.10
CA ASP A 116 15.11 0.83 -14.31
C ASP A 116 16.48 1.00 -15.00
N VAL A 117 16.72 0.21 -16.05
CA VAL A 117 17.96 0.25 -16.84
C VAL A 117 18.20 1.58 -17.59
N ARG A 118 17.16 2.40 -17.76
CA ARG A 118 17.23 3.73 -18.39
C ARG A 118 17.48 4.83 -17.35
N GLY A 119 17.53 4.49 -16.07
CA GLY A 119 17.72 5.44 -14.98
C GLY A 119 16.43 6.11 -14.48
N CYS A 120 15.26 5.69 -14.94
CA CYS A 120 13.97 6.21 -14.45
C CYS A 120 13.61 5.54 -13.11
N PHE A 121 13.02 6.31 -12.21
CA PHE A 121 12.61 5.84 -10.89
C PHE A 121 11.14 5.43 -10.88
N HIS A 122 10.85 4.33 -10.18
CA HIS A 122 9.52 3.72 -10.05
C HIS A 122 9.31 3.19 -8.63
N ILE A 123 8.08 2.78 -8.33
CA ILE A 123 7.71 2.09 -7.10
C ILE A 123 7.56 0.60 -7.39
N LEU A 124 8.30 -0.23 -6.67
CA LEU A 124 8.06 -1.67 -6.62
C LEU A 124 7.23 -2.00 -5.38
N LYS A 125 6.07 -2.62 -5.57
CA LYS A 125 5.28 -3.22 -4.50
C LYS A 125 5.38 -4.74 -4.61
N ASP A 126 5.89 -5.37 -3.56
CA ASP A 126 5.99 -6.82 -3.38
C ASP A 126 4.99 -7.23 -2.29
N SER A 127 4.05 -8.12 -2.60
CA SER A 127 2.98 -8.48 -1.65
C SER A 127 2.48 -9.91 -1.84
N TRP A 128 1.88 -10.44 -0.79
CA TRP A 128 1.22 -11.74 -0.78
C TRP A 128 -0.27 -11.55 -0.69
N ILE A 129 -1.01 -12.01 -1.68
CA ILE A 129 -2.47 -11.91 -1.72
C ILE A 129 -3.09 -13.25 -1.37
N ARG A 130 -4.25 -13.27 -0.72
CA ARG A 130 -4.98 -14.53 -0.53
C ARG A 130 -5.41 -15.07 -1.89
N SER A 131 -5.27 -16.36 -2.12
CA SER A 131 -5.70 -17.02 -3.37
C SER A 131 -7.20 -16.87 -3.64
N SER A 132 -8.00 -16.68 -2.59
CA SER A 132 -9.44 -16.39 -2.69
C SER A 132 -9.75 -14.95 -3.14
N HIS A 133 -8.74 -14.08 -3.24
CA HIS A 133 -8.92 -12.70 -3.67
C HIS A 133 -9.11 -12.67 -5.20
N SER A 134 -10.31 -12.33 -5.64
CA SER A 134 -10.71 -12.48 -7.05
C SER A 134 -10.20 -11.37 -7.97
N SER A 135 -9.75 -10.24 -7.42
CA SER A 135 -9.28 -9.11 -8.21
C SER A 135 -7.76 -9.02 -8.30
N SER A 136 -7.29 -8.66 -9.49
CA SER A 136 -5.88 -8.34 -9.76
C SER A 136 -5.67 -6.82 -9.81
N GLU A 137 -4.82 -6.33 -8.91
CA GLU A 137 -4.35 -4.95 -8.91
C GLU A 137 -3.60 -4.62 -10.22
N ILE A 138 -2.82 -5.58 -10.73
CA ILE A 138 -2.06 -5.45 -11.98
C ILE A 138 -3.01 -5.17 -13.14
N GLU A 139 -4.09 -5.96 -13.26
CA GLU A 139 -5.05 -5.81 -14.35
C GLU A 139 -5.83 -4.48 -14.27
N PHE A 140 -6.18 -4.01 -13.07
CA PHE A 140 -6.80 -2.70 -12.93
C PHE A 140 -5.87 -1.56 -13.30
N ILE A 141 -4.60 -1.60 -12.88
CA ILE A 141 -3.64 -0.54 -13.18
C ILE A 141 -3.32 -0.53 -14.68
N LYS A 142 -3.18 -1.69 -15.33
CA LYS A 142 -3.07 -1.78 -16.80
C LYS A 142 -4.25 -1.13 -17.50
N LYS A 143 -5.48 -1.51 -17.11
CA LYS A 143 -6.71 -0.94 -17.67
C LYS A 143 -6.77 0.58 -17.50
N ILE A 144 -6.43 1.09 -16.32
CA ILE A 144 -6.40 2.54 -16.05
C ILE A 144 -5.37 3.22 -16.97
N ALA A 145 -4.15 2.69 -17.05
CA ALA A 145 -3.08 3.26 -17.86
C ALA A 145 -3.41 3.27 -19.36
N GLU A 146 -4.06 2.23 -19.88
CA GLU A 146 -4.52 2.16 -21.26
C GLU A 146 -5.56 3.25 -21.57
N ILE A 147 -6.56 3.43 -20.70
CA ILE A 147 -7.62 4.44 -20.89
C ILE A 147 -7.05 5.86 -20.78
N VAL A 148 -6.11 6.09 -19.87
CA VAL A 148 -5.40 7.38 -19.74
C VAL A 148 -4.68 7.74 -21.04
N GLN A 149 -4.04 6.76 -21.70
CA GLN A 149 -3.38 6.97 -22.98
C GLN A 149 -4.38 7.25 -24.12
N SER A 150 -5.53 6.58 -24.13
CA SER A 150 -6.52 6.75 -25.21
C SER A 150 -7.35 8.02 -25.11
N GLU A 151 -7.69 8.48 -23.89
CA GLU A 151 -8.57 9.64 -23.68
C GLU A 151 -7.84 10.99 -23.86
N HIS A 152 -6.52 10.99 -24.10
CA HIS A 152 -5.70 12.20 -24.20
C HIS A 152 -6.00 13.22 -23.08
N LEU A 153 -5.98 12.73 -21.84
CA LEU A 153 -6.16 13.57 -20.66
C LEU A 153 -5.14 14.72 -20.66
N GLY A 154 -5.51 15.87 -20.09
CA GLY A 154 -4.57 16.98 -19.94
C GLY A 154 -3.32 16.57 -19.17
N ASP A 155 -2.19 17.20 -19.51
CA ASP A 155 -0.85 16.94 -18.99
C ASP A 155 -0.78 16.62 -17.49
N ARG A 156 -1.47 17.42 -16.66
CA ARG A 156 -1.55 17.22 -15.21
C ARG A 156 -2.17 15.87 -14.84
N ALA A 157 -3.33 15.56 -15.40
CA ALA A 157 -4.05 14.31 -15.13
C ALA A 157 -3.24 13.10 -15.61
N GLN A 158 -2.53 13.22 -16.74
CA GLN A 158 -1.66 12.16 -17.24
C GLN A 158 -0.48 11.88 -16.30
N VAL A 159 0.16 12.91 -15.74
CA VAL A 159 1.27 12.73 -14.77
C VAL A 159 0.78 12.13 -13.46
N LEU A 160 -0.41 12.52 -13.01
CA LEU A 160 -0.97 12.08 -11.73
C LEU A 160 -1.67 10.72 -11.80
N SER A 161 -1.93 10.19 -12.99
CA SER A 161 -2.57 8.89 -13.13
C SER A 161 -1.59 7.74 -12.88
N PRO A 162 -2.06 6.60 -12.34
CA PRO A 162 -1.25 5.39 -12.22
C PRO A 162 -0.66 4.96 -13.55
N ARG A 163 0.61 4.61 -13.53
CA ARG A 163 1.36 4.09 -14.68
C ARG A 163 1.78 2.67 -14.38
N PHE A 164 1.40 1.75 -15.26
CA PHE A 164 1.91 0.39 -15.25
C PHE A 164 3.31 0.35 -15.90
N VAL A 165 4.27 -0.33 -15.27
CA VAL A 165 5.64 -0.50 -15.81
C VAL A 165 5.96 -1.98 -16.03
N ALA A 166 5.71 -2.82 -15.02
CA ALA A 166 5.92 -4.27 -15.07
C ALA A 166 5.07 -4.96 -13.99
N GLY A 167 4.69 -6.22 -14.18
CA GLY A 167 3.95 -6.96 -13.15
C GLY A 167 4.00 -8.48 -13.29
N ASP A 168 4.25 -9.16 -12.17
CA ASP A 168 4.16 -10.61 -12.04
C ASP A 168 3.03 -10.96 -11.06
N GLU A 169 1.96 -11.56 -11.57
CA GLU A 169 0.75 -11.89 -10.79
C GLU A 169 0.93 -13.16 -9.92
N HIS A 170 1.76 -14.10 -10.36
CA HIS A 170 1.90 -15.44 -9.76
C HIS A 170 3.37 -15.87 -9.68
N ILE A 171 4.14 -15.26 -8.78
CA ILE A 171 5.57 -15.60 -8.59
C ILE A 171 5.73 -16.96 -7.91
N CYS A 172 4.96 -17.18 -6.85
CA CYS A 172 4.88 -18.45 -6.14
C CYS A 172 3.56 -18.55 -5.37
N ASN A 173 3.20 -19.78 -4.97
CA ASN A 173 2.04 -20.04 -4.13
C ASN A 173 2.47 -20.83 -2.90
N THR A 174 2.00 -20.43 -1.71
CA THR A 174 2.31 -21.16 -0.47
C THR A 174 1.83 -22.62 -0.49
N ASP A 175 0.81 -22.94 -1.29
CA ASP A 175 0.33 -24.32 -1.44
C ASP A 175 1.33 -25.22 -2.16
N ASP A 176 2.16 -24.67 -3.06
CA ASP A 176 3.16 -25.43 -3.82
C ASP A 176 4.13 -26.16 -2.88
N PHE A 177 4.46 -25.52 -1.75
CA PHE A 177 5.39 -26.06 -0.75
C PHE A 177 4.68 -26.80 0.39
N ARG A 178 3.36 -26.61 0.54
CA ARG A 178 2.54 -27.22 1.58
C ARG A 178 1.77 -28.45 1.11
N HIS A 179 1.77 -28.79 -0.17
CA HIS A 179 0.88 -29.71 -0.89
C HIS A 179 0.44 -31.02 -0.17
N LEU A 180 1.22 -31.56 0.77
CA LEU A 180 0.86 -32.77 1.54
C LEU A 180 0.20 -32.49 2.91
N LEU A 181 0.09 -31.23 3.30
CA LEU A 181 -0.51 -30.77 4.54
C LEU A 181 -1.96 -30.36 4.29
N THR A 182 -2.86 -30.78 5.18
CA THR A 182 -4.24 -30.29 5.17
C THR A 182 -4.24 -28.77 5.35
N ALA A 183 -4.63 -28.03 4.32
CA ALA A 183 -4.69 -26.57 4.38
C ALA A 183 -5.77 -26.13 5.38
N LEU A 184 -5.34 -25.51 6.48
CA LEU A 184 -6.25 -24.90 7.46
C LEU A 184 -6.68 -23.48 7.05
N GLU A 185 -5.87 -22.83 6.23
CA GLU A 185 -6.04 -21.44 5.78
C GLU A 185 -5.86 -21.38 4.26
N PRO A 186 -6.54 -20.47 3.55
CA PRO A 186 -6.33 -20.29 2.12
C PRO A 186 -4.89 -19.90 1.80
N ALA A 187 -4.38 -20.45 0.71
CA ALA A 187 -3.07 -20.14 0.18
C ALA A 187 -2.86 -18.64 -0.03
N HIS A 188 -1.60 -18.21 -0.01
CA HIS A 188 -1.21 -16.89 -0.47
C HIS A 188 -0.40 -17.01 -1.76
N ILE A 189 -0.73 -16.15 -2.72
CA ILE A 189 -0.03 -15.98 -3.99
C ILE A 189 0.89 -14.78 -3.86
N HIS A 190 2.13 -14.93 -4.27
CA HIS A 190 3.12 -13.85 -4.28
C HIS A 190 3.01 -13.04 -5.57
N ARG A 191 2.84 -11.72 -5.45
CA ARG A 191 2.71 -10.75 -6.54
C ARG A 191 3.79 -9.67 -6.43
N ARG A 192 4.29 -9.22 -7.59
CA ARG A 192 5.07 -7.97 -7.70
C ARG A 192 4.49 -7.08 -8.77
N ILE A 193 4.44 -5.79 -8.49
CA ILE A 193 4.07 -4.78 -9.48
C ILE A 193 5.02 -3.59 -9.38
N VAL A 194 5.46 -3.08 -10.53
CA VAL A 194 6.22 -1.84 -10.67
C VAL A 194 5.33 -0.78 -11.28
N THR A 195 5.18 0.35 -10.58
CA THR A 195 4.27 1.43 -10.96
C THR A 195 4.89 2.81 -10.78
N GLY A 196 4.21 3.82 -11.31
CA GLY A 196 4.40 5.22 -10.96
C GLY A 196 3.05 5.97 -10.99
N PRO A 197 3.04 7.29 -10.76
CA PRO A 197 4.16 8.13 -10.34
C PRO A 197 4.62 7.86 -8.89
N ILE A 198 5.79 8.39 -8.54
CA ILE A 198 6.26 8.42 -7.15
C ILE A 198 5.60 9.62 -6.45
N GLY A 199 5.01 9.39 -5.30
CA GLY A 199 4.40 10.41 -4.47
C GLY A 199 4.80 10.27 -3.00
N ASP A 200 4.79 11.40 -2.30
CA ASP A 200 4.94 11.45 -0.85
C ASP A 200 3.56 11.31 -0.19
N PRO A 201 3.43 10.84 1.07
CA PRO A 201 2.14 10.80 1.76
C PRO A 201 1.44 12.17 1.75
N ILE A 202 0.10 12.21 1.68
CA ILE A 202 -0.67 13.47 1.70
C ILE A 202 -0.37 14.35 2.91
N THR A 203 0.06 13.77 4.03
CA THR A 203 0.48 14.47 5.25
C THR A 203 1.79 15.26 5.08
N SER A 204 2.52 15.08 3.98
CA SER A 204 3.77 15.80 3.66
C SER A 204 3.55 17.14 2.95
N TYR A 205 2.30 17.62 2.88
CA TYR A 205 1.95 18.89 2.23
C TYR A 205 2.75 20.07 2.80
N ARG A 206 3.07 21.03 1.94
CA ARG A 206 3.88 22.22 2.25
C ARG A 206 3.04 23.48 2.45
N SER A 207 1.76 23.46 2.06
CA SER A 207 0.82 24.56 2.24
C SER A 207 -0.64 24.08 2.18
N ARG A 208 -1.58 24.91 2.64
CA ARG A 208 -3.03 24.66 2.46
C ARG A 208 -3.39 24.45 1.00
N VAL A 209 -2.81 25.28 0.13
CA VAL A 209 -3.04 25.25 -1.32
C VAL A 209 -2.57 23.92 -1.92
N GLU A 210 -1.37 23.43 -1.56
CA GLU A 210 -0.88 22.12 -2.04
C GLU A 210 -1.78 20.97 -1.56
N CYS A 211 -2.17 20.98 -0.27
CA CYS A 211 -3.05 19.95 0.27
C CYS A 211 -4.43 19.93 -0.39
N LEU A 212 -5.06 21.09 -0.55
CA LEU A 212 -6.38 21.20 -1.15
C LEU A 212 -6.34 20.85 -2.64
N GLN A 213 -5.32 21.31 -3.37
CA GLN A 213 -5.14 20.94 -4.77
C GLN A 213 -4.96 19.43 -4.93
N ALA A 214 -4.17 18.78 -4.07
CA ALA A 214 -4.01 17.33 -4.13
C ALA A 214 -5.33 16.59 -3.93
N LEU A 215 -6.19 17.04 -3.01
CA LEU A 215 -7.52 16.45 -2.83
C LEU A 215 -8.44 16.72 -4.03
N VAL A 216 -8.36 17.89 -4.66
CA VAL A 216 -9.10 18.18 -5.90
C VAL A 216 -8.68 17.24 -7.02
N ASP A 217 -7.37 17.03 -7.22
CA ASP A 217 -6.88 16.11 -8.25
C ASP A 217 -7.32 14.66 -7.99
N VAL A 218 -7.43 14.26 -6.72
CA VAL A 218 -7.97 12.94 -6.32
C VAL A 218 -9.46 12.83 -6.64
N LEU A 219 -10.24 13.88 -6.44
CA LEU A 219 -11.66 13.89 -6.82
C LEU A 219 -11.83 13.75 -8.35
N ASP A 220 -11.00 14.45 -9.12
CA ASP A 220 -10.98 14.31 -10.59
C ASP A 220 -10.58 12.89 -11.02
N GLN A 221 -9.61 12.27 -10.34
CA GLN A 221 -9.24 10.88 -10.56
C GLN A 221 -10.38 9.91 -10.22
N LEU A 222 -11.05 10.07 -9.08
CA LEU A 222 -12.19 9.22 -8.71
C LEU A 222 -13.33 9.33 -9.73
N LYS A 223 -13.59 10.54 -10.22
CA LYS A 223 -14.55 10.76 -11.30
C LYS A 223 -14.11 10.06 -12.58
N PHE A 224 -12.84 10.18 -12.98
CA PHE A 224 -12.28 9.49 -14.13
C PHE A 224 -12.40 7.96 -14.00
N LEU A 225 -12.02 7.39 -12.85
CA LEU A 225 -12.16 5.96 -12.58
C LEU A 225 -13.62 5.50 -12.74
N ASN A 226 -14.57 6.25 -12.18
CA ASN A 226 -15.99 5.91 -12.23
C ASN A 226 -16.62 6.07 -13.61
N ASP A 227 -16.33 7.18 -14.30
CA ASP A 227 -17.00 7.58 -15.53
C ASP A 227 -16.35 6.95 -16.77
N LYS A 228 -15.02 6.79 -16.76
CA LYS A 228 -14.24 6.31 -17.91
C LYS A 228 -13.77 4.87 -17.73
N CYS A 229 -13.26 4.51 -16.56
CA CYS A 229 -12.76 3.15 -16.33
C CYS A 229 -13.85 2.16 -15.90
N GLY A 230 -15.01 2.66 -15.43
CA GLY A 230 -16.05 1.82 -14.83
C GLY A 230 -15.59 1.15 -13.53
N LEU A 231 -14.74 1.83 -12.77
CA LEU A 231 -14.11 1.35 -11.54
C LEU A 231 -14.45 2.25 -10.34
N VAL A 232 -14.31 1.68 -9.15
CA VAL A 232 -14.29 2.40 -7.86
C VAL A 232 -13.05 1.95 -7.09
N HIS A 233 -12.42 2.85 -6.34
CA HIS A 233 -11.13 2.56 -5.71
C HIS A 233 -11.29 1.60 -4.53
N GLY A 234 -12.30 1.82 -3.68
CA GLY A 234 -12.67 0.84 -2.65
C GLY A 234 -11.90 0.90 -1.34
N ASP A 235 -10.86 1.74 -1.25
CA ASP A 235 -10.03 1.94 -0.05
C ASP A 235 -9.31 3.31 -0.06
N VAL A 236 -10.04 4.37 -0.34
CA VAL A 236 -9.51 5.73 -0.20
C VAL A 236 -9.24 6.00 1.29
N SER A 237 -8.01 6.34 1.62
CA SER A 237 -7.57 6.57 3.00
C SER A 237 -6.41 7.57 3.04
N LEU A 238 -6.04 8.02 4.23
CA LEU A 238 -4.88 8.91 4.42
C LEU A 238 -3.57 8.27 3.90
N TYR A 239 -3.50 6.93 3.88
CA TYR A 239 -2.32 6.19 3.46
C TYR A 239 -2.26 5.97 1.94
N ASN A 240 -3.41 6.07 1.28
CA ASN A 240 -3.55 5.79 -0.16
C ASN A 240 -3.71 7.06 -1.01
N VAL A 241 -3.62 8.23 -0.38
CA VAL A 241 -3.51 9.53 -1.06
C VAL A 241 -2.08 10.03 -0.94
N THR A 242 -1.48 10.36 -2.09
CA THR A 242 -0.12 10.86 -2.19
C THR A 242 -0.06 12.21 -2.89
N ILE A 243 1.02 12.97 -2.65
CA ILE A 243 1.40 14.18 -3.35
C ILE A 243 2.55 13.83 -4.29
N VAL A 244 2.28 13.92 -5.59
CA VAL A 244 3.28 13.78 -6.64
C VAL A 244 3.85 15.16 -6.92
N ARG A 245 5.15 15.34 -6.68
CA ARG A 245 5.86 16.58 -7.01
C ARG A 245 6.47 16.45 -8.40
N PHE A 246 6.32 17.47 -9.25
CA PHE A 246 6.75 17.43 -10.65
C PHE A 246 8.27 17.67 -10.77
N LEU A 247 9.03 16.80 -10.12
CA LEU A 247 10.48 16.75 -10.19
C LEU A 247 10.91 16.21 -11.56
N ARG A 248 12.06 16.65 -12.05
CA ARG A 248 12.61 16.24 -13.35
C ARG A 248 12.67 14.72 -13.51
N GLN A 249 13.07 13.99 -12.46
CA GLN A 249 13.19 12.53 -12.51
C GLN A 249 11.82 11.84 -12.57
N ILE A 250 10.78 12.42 -11.96
CA ILE A 250 9.41 11.91 -11.99
C ILE A 250 8.77 12.17 -13.35
N LEU A 251 8.99 13.36 -13.91
CA LEU A 251 8.51 13.74 -15.25
C LEU A 251 9.24 12.97 -16.36
N ALA A 252 10.53 12.68 -16.20
CA ALA A 252 11.30 11.91 -17.18
C ALA A 252 10.80 10.46 -17.36
N ALA A 253 10.05 9.94 -16.38
CA ALA A 253 9.40 8.63 -16.46
C ALA A 253 8.01 8.69 -17.12
N SER A 254 7.48 9.88 -17.40
CA SER A 254 6.23 10.09 -18.12
C SER A 254 6.47 10.24 -19.63
N PRO A 255 5.43 10.06 -20.48
CA PRO A 255 5.45 10.54 -21.86
C PRO A 255 5.83 12.04 -21.95
N PRO A 256 6.22 12.56 -23.12
CA PRO A 256 6.60 13.96 -23.29
C PRO A 256 5.43 14.89 -22.91
N ILE A 257 5.60 15.67 -21.84
CA ILE A 257 4.55 16.50 -21.23
C ILE A 257 5.10 17.91 -20.98
N GLN A 258 4.27 18.96 -21.19
CA GLN A 258 4.63 20.37 -20.97
C GLN A 258 4.07 20.89 -19.63
N LEU A 259 4.66 20.46 -18.51
CA LEU A 259 4.34 21.00 -17.18
C LEU A 259 5.48 21.85 -16.61
N LYS A 260 5.12 22.88 -15.83
CA LYS A 260 6.08 23.63 -15.01
C LYS A 260 6.78 22.69 -14.04
N GLN A 261 8.11 22.64 -14.12
CA GLN A 261 8.95 21.83 -13.24
C GLN A 261 8.95 22.42 -11.83
N ALA A 262 8.98 21.57 -10.81
CA ALA A 262 9.21 22.03 -9.45
C ALA A 262 10.65 22.54 -9.32
N ASN A 263 10.84 23.80 -8.94
CA ASN A 263 12.15 24.32 -8.56
C ASN A 263 12.66 23.53 -7.34
N THR A 264 13.86 22.99 -7.45
CA THR A 264 14.52 22.27 -6.35
C THR A 264 15.13 23.21 -5.32
N ASP A 265 15.24 24.50 -5.66
CA ASP A 265 15.72 25.58 -4.80
C ASP A 265 14.55 26.25 -4.05
N ALA A 266 13.93 25.52 -3.12
CA ALA A 266 13.13 26.19 -2.09
C ALA A 266 14.10 26.74 -1.02
N PRO A 267 14.05 28.04 -0.67
CA PRO A 267 14.91 28.58 0.36
C PRO A 267 14.61 27.87 1.68
N GLN A 268 15.61 27.16 2.20
CA GLN A 268 15.59 26.67 3.57
C GLN A 268 15.48 27.89 4.50
N GLY A 269 14.31 28.08 5.12
CA GLY A 269 14.14 29.03 6.21
C GLY A 269 13.44 30.35 5.90
N SER A 270 12.80 30.54 4.74
CA SER A 270 11.88 31.68 4.59
C SER A 270 10.59 31.42 5.37
N THR A 271 10.40 32.13 6.48
CA THR A 271 9.13 32.26 7.18
C THR A 271 8.11 32.78 6.16
N VAL A 272 7.27 31.90 5.63
CA VAL A 272 6.17 32.31 4.75
C VAL A 272 5.22 33.13 5.63
N ILE A 273 5.20 34.43 5.42
CA ILE A 273 4.16 35.30 5.96
C ILE A 273 2.88 34.83 5.26
N TRP A 274 1.99 34.20 6.02
CA TRP A 274 0.69 33.76 5.55
C TRP A 274 -0.14 35.01 5.29
N GLU A 275 -0.03 35.58 4.10
CA GLU A 275 -0.96 36.63 3.67
C GLU A 275 -2.38 36.07 3.77
N GLU A 276 -3.30 36.90 4.29
CA GLU A 276 -4.73 36.64 4.28
C GLU A 276 -5.18 36.47 2.82
N GLY A 277 -5.09 35.23 2.33
CA GLY A 277 -5.46 34.92 0.95
C GLY A 277 -6.93 35.24 0.72
N GLU A 278 -7.21 35.92 -0.39
CA GLU A 278 -8.58 36.14 -0.85
C GLU A 278 -9.35 34.81 -0.92
N ALA A 279 -10.63 34.85 -0.57
CA ALA A 279 -11.50 33.68 -0.65
C ALA A 279 -11.45 33.09 -2.08
N CYS A 280 -11.40 31.75 -2.16
CA CYS A 280 -11.35 31.04 -3.44
C CYS A 280 -12.48 31.53 -4.35
N PRO A 281 -12.20 31.94 -5.60
CA PRO A 281 -13.24 32.38 -6.51
C PRO A 281 -14.24 31.22 -6.78
N PRO A 282 -15.49 31.53 -7.17
CA PRO A 282 -16.51 30.52 -7.45
C PRO A 282 -16.10 29.50 -8.54
N THR A 283 -15.10 29.85 -9.34
CA THR A 283 -14.51 29.03 -10.40
C THR A 283 -13.48 28.00 -9.91
N GLY A 284 -13.15 27.99 -8.61
CA GLY A 284 -12.20 27.04 -8.00
C GLY A 284 -10.77 27.56 -7.85
N LEU A 285 -9.89 26.72 -7.27
CA LEU A 285 -8.46 27.02 -7.12
C LEU A 285 -7.77 26.97 -8.51
N VAL A 286 -7.37 28.12 -9.05
CA VAL A 286 -6.64 28.22 -10.33
C VAL A 286 -5.12 28.22 -10.08
N TYR A 287 -4.62 27.24 -9.32
CA TYR A 287 -3.18 27.16 -9.04
C TYR A 287 -2.52 26.11 -9.94
N GLU A 288 -1.70 26.56 -10.89
CA GLU A 288 -0.73 25.72 -11.58
C GLU A 288 0.40 25.34 -10.62
N LEU A 289 0.12 24.40 -9.72
CA LEU A 289 1.13 23.88 -8.81
C LEU A 289 2.02 22.88 -9.53
N ALA A 290 3.32 22.96 -9.25
CA ALA A 290 4.31 21.94 -9.65
C ALA A 290 4.23 20.66 -8.78
N SER A 291 3.04 20.34 -8.29
CA SER A 291 2.68 19.13 -7.58
C SER A 291 1.19 18.88 -7.71
N GLY A 292 0.74 17.66 -7.43
CA GLY A 292 -0.67 17.28 -7.39
C GLY A 292 -0.92 15.98 -6.66
N GLY A 293 -2.20 15.64 -6.49
CA GLY A 293 -2.62 14.44 -5.76
C GLY A 293 -2.69 13.21 -6.66
N SER A 294 -2.38 12.04 -6.12
CA SER A 294 -2.55 10.74 -6.77
C SER A 294 -3.08 9.71 -5.80
N LEU A 295 -3.93 8.81 -6.29
CA LEU A 295 -4.33 7.60 -5.57
C LEU A 295 -3.32 6.48 -5.82
N ILE A 296 -3.13 5.62 -4.82
CA ILE A 296 -2.28 4.42 -4.86
C ILE A 296 -3.01 3.25 -4.19
N ASP A 297 -2.45 2.05 -4.29
CA ASP A 297 -2.97 0.82 -3.67
C ASP A 297 -4.36 0.39 -4.20
N TYR A 298 -4.36 -0.18 -5.40
CA TYR A 298 -5.57 -0.56 -6.13
C TYR A 298 -6.02 -2.00 -5.82
N ASP A 299 -5.46 -2.63 -4.77
CA ASP A 299 -5.82 -4.00 -4.36
C ASP A 299 -7.31 -4.16 -4.08
N TYR A 300 -7.97 -3.12 -3.55
CA TYR A 300 -9.40 -3.15 -3.23
C TYR A 300 -10.29 -2.52 -4.31
N THR A 301 -9.72 -2.19 -5.47
CA THR A 301 -10.47 -1.67 -6.61
C THR A 301 -11.45 -2.71 -7.12
N ARG A 302 -12.61 -2.24 -7.59
CA ARG A 302 -13.69 -3.09 -8.08
C ARG A 302 -14.36 -2.49 -9.29
N GLU A 303 -15.00 -3.35 -10.06
CA GLU A 303 -15.94 -2.93 -11.09
C GLU A 303 -17.12 -2.19 -10.44
N LYS A 304 -17.47 -1.05 -11.03
CA LYS A 304 -18.60 -0.24 -10.61
C LYS A 304 -19.89 -1.06 -10.65
N ASN A 305 -20.78 -0.83 -9.69
CA ASN A 305 -22.12 -1.44 -9.59
C ASN A 305 -22.14 -2.97 -9.39
N LYS A 306 -21.00 -3.62 -9.11
CA LYS A 306 -20.94 -5.05 -8.81
C LYS A 306 -21.19 -5.28 -7.31
N PRO A 307 -22.29 -5.92 -6.91
CA PRO A 307 -22.52 -6.24 -5.50
C PRO A 307 -21.47 -7.24 -5.01
N ASP A 308 -20.99 -7.03 -3.79
CA ASP A 308 -20.03 -7.92 -3.15
C ASP A 308 -20.43 -8.11 -1.68
N SER A 309 -20.26 -9.33 -1.18
CA SER A 309 -20.48 -9.66 0.23
C SER A 309 -19.31 -9.19 1.10
N THR A 310 -18.14 -8.97 0.49
CA THR A 310 -16.93 -8.52 1.18
C THR A 310 -16.87 -6.99 1.19
N THR A 311 -16.85 -6.41 2.38
CA THR A 311 -16.56 -4.98 2.54
C THR A 311 -15.05 -4.78 2.69
N SER A 312 -14.52 -3.76 2.01
CA SER A 312 -13.14 -3.31 2.12
C SER A 312 -13.10 -1.85 2.54
N GLY A 313 -11.93 -1.42 2.99
CA GLY A 313 -11.68 -0.05 3.39
C GLY A 313 -10.97 0.03 4.74
N THR A 314 -10.18 1.07 4.89
CA THR A 314 -9.52 1.41 6.13
C THR A 314 -10.57 1.99 7.10
N LEU A 315 -10.87 1.30 8.21
CA LEU A 315 -12.05 1.57 9.07
C LEU A 315 -12.32 3.07 9.40
N PRO A 316 -11.33 3.90 9.80
CA PRO A 316 -11.54 5.33 10.03
C PRO A 316 -12.04 6.11 8.80
N TYR A 317 -11.77 5.63 7.59
CA TYR A 317 -12.13 6.26 6.31
C TYR A 317 -13.22 5.51 5.55
N MET A 318 -13.53 4.26 5.93
CA MET A 318 -14.62 3.49 5.32
C MET A 318 -15.96 4.23 5.45
N ALA A 319 -16.72 4.28 4.36
CA ALA A 319 -18.05 4.86 4.31
C ALA A 319 -19.03 4.18 5.28
N VAL A 320 -19.92 4.94 5.92
CA VAL A 320 -20.88 4.46 6.92
C VAL A 320 -21.79 3.37 6.35
N ALA A 321 -22.17 3.47 5.08
CA ALA A 321 -23.00 2.49 4.39
C ALA A 321 -22.30 1.12 4.25
N LEU A 322 -20.98 1.10 4.16
CA LEU A 322 -20.16 -0.11 4.06
C LEU A 322 -19.83 -0.73 5.43
N MET A 323 -20.09 -0.02 6.53
CA MET A 323 -19.88 -0.55 7.88
C MET A 323 -21.04 -1.47 8.28
N LYS A 324 -20.81 -2.79 8.26
CA LYS A 324 -21.79 -3.86 8.55
C LYS A 324 -23.03 -3.79 7.64
N PRO A 325 -22.88 -4.07 6.34
CA PRO A 325 -24.03 -4.18 5.45
C PRO A 325 -24.84 -5.43 5.83
N ARG A 326 -26.17 -5.36 5.69
CA ARG A 326 -27.05 -6.52 5.93
C ARG A 326 -27.09 -7.47 4.74
N ASP A 327 -26.98 -6.90 3.55
CA ASP A 327 -27.00 -7.57 2.26
C ASP A 327 -25.74 -7.21 1.47
N PRO A 328 -25.35 -7.95 0.41
CA PRO A 328 -24.28 -7.53 -0.49
C PRO A 328 -24.54 -6.11 -1.02
N ILE A 329 -23.56 -5.22 -0.87
CA ILE A 329 -23.65 -3.83 -1.32
C ILE A 329 -22.61 -3.60 -2.42
N ALA A 330 -23.04 -3.01 -3.52
CA ALA A 330 -22.13 -2.53 -4.54
C ALA A 330 -21.37 -1.31 -4.03
N HIS A 331 -20.04 -1.33 -4.13
CA HIS A 331 -19.23 -0.15 -3.89
C HIS A 331 -19.49 0.87 -5.02
N ARG A 332 -19.64 2.14 -4.66
CA ARG A 332 -20.01 3.25 -5.55
C ARG A 332 -19.10 4.45 -5.30
N MET A 333 -19.04 5.36 -6.27
CA MET A 333 -18.23 6.58 -6.17
C MET A 333 -18.56 7.43 -4.93
N ASP A 334 -19.82 7.49 -4.49
CA ASP A 334 -20.20 8.25 -3.30
C ASP A 334 -19.56 7.71 -2.01
N HIS A 335 -19.24 6.41 -1.95
CA HIS A 335 -18.48 5.85 -0.84
C HIS A 335 -17.00 6.28 -0.86
N ASP A 336 -16.37 6.34 -2.04
CA ASP A 336 -15.01 6.87 -2.19
C ASP A 336 -14.98 8.38 -1.86
N LEU A 337 -16.00 9.15 -2.27
CA LEU A 337 -16.15 10.57 -1.94
C LEU A 337 -16.30 10.81 -0.43
N GLU A 338 -17.13 10.00 0.25
CA GLU A 338 -17.26 10.04 1.71
C GLU A 338 -15.90 9.80 2.39
N SER A 339 -15.10 8.88 1.83
CA SER A 339 -13.76 8.56 2.31
C SER A 339 -12.79 9.74 2.13
N VAL A 340 -12.84 10.45 0.98
CA VAL A 340 -12.06 11.71 0.78
C VAL A 340 -12.45 12.77 1.82
N CYS A 341 -13.74 12.91 2.13
CA CYS A 341 -14.18 13.81 3.20
C CYS A 341 -13.57 13.43 4.55
N TYR A 342 -13.49 12.14 4.88
CA TYR A 342 -12.83 11.69 6.11
C TYR A 342 -11.32 11.92 6.11
N VAL A 343 -10.65 11.80 4.96
CA VAL A 343 -9.24 12.16 4.81
C VAL A 343 -9.03 13.66 5.09
N LEU A 344 -9.83 14.53 4.46
CA LEU A 344 -9.78 15.97 4.71
C LEU A 344 -10.03 16.28 6.20
N LEU A 345 -11.09 15.72 6.79
CA LEU A 345 -11.41 15.91 8.21
C LEU A 345 -10.26 15.45 9.12
N HIS A 346 -9.60 14.35 8.78
CA HIS A 346 -8.43 13.89 9.52
C HIS A 346 -7.30 14.92 9.46
N ILE A 347 -6.95 15.39 8.26
CA ILE A 347 -5.87 16.35 8.07
C ILE A 347 -6.17 17.65 8.82
N VAL A 348 -7.35 18.24 8.62
CA VAL A 348 -7.70 19.53 9.23
C VAL A 348 -7.81 19.46 10.75
N ARG A 349 -8.07 18.26 11.28
CA ARG A 349 -8.20 18.04 12.73
C ARG A 349 -6.88 17.77 13.41
N PHE A 350 -6.07 16.88 12.84
CA PHE A 350 -4.89 16.31 13.50
C PHE A 350 -3.58 16.92 13.04
N SER A 351 -3.59 17.71 11.96
CA SER A 351 -2.42 18.45 11.50
C SER A 351 -2.40 19.88 12.06
N LEU A 352 -1.24 20.30 12.54
CA LEU A 352 -0.95 21.69 12.96
C LEU A 352 -0.42 22.55 11.80
N GLY A 353 -0.45 22.00 10.58
CA GLY A 353 0.17 22.59 9.40
C GLY A 353 1.33 21.74 8.87
N PRO A 354 2.03 22.23 7.85
CA PRO A 354 3.22 21.60 7.28
C PRO A 354 4.28 21.32 8.33
N VAL A 355 5.18 20.35 8.03
CA VAL A 355 6.33 20.04 8.89
C VAL A 355 7.10 21.32 9.22
N GLY A 356 7.36 21.55 10.51
CA GLY A 356 8.03 22.76 11.00
C GLY A 356 7.10 23.89 11.44
N THR A 357 5.78 23.74 11.26
CA THR A 357 4.81 24.72 11.77
C THR A 357 4.84 24.74 13.30
N ARG A 358 5.06 25.93 13.88
CA ARG A 358 5.12 26.17 15.33
C ARG A 358 3.82 26.68 15.93
N ILE A 359 2.79 26.85 15.10
CA ILE A 359 1.53 27.47 15.47
C ILE A 359 0.55 26.39 15.97
N GLY A 360 -0.03 26.64 17.14
CA GLY A 360 -1.29 26.04 17.58
C GLY A 360 -1.17 24.72 18.35
N GLY A 361 -2.19 24.49 19.17
CA GLY A 361 -2.44 23.20 19.81
C GLY A 361 -3.51 22.43 19.06
N THR A 362 -3.41 21.10 19.01
CA THR A 362 -4.52 20.28 18.53
C THR A 362 -5.66 20.43 19.53
N ARG A 363 -6.83 20.90 19.08
CA ARG A 363 -8.00 20.93 19.96
C ARG A 363 -8.29 19.50 20.43
N LYS A 364 -8.29 19.26 21.74
CA LYS A 364 -8.62 17.94 22.30
C LYS A 364 -10.12 17.69 22.17
N SER A 365 -10.55 17.09 21.07
CA SER A 365 -11.87 16.44 20.98
C SER A 365 -11.61 14.96 20.84
N HIS A 366 -11.97 14.20 21.86
CA HIS A 366 -11.71 12.77 21.90
C HIS A 366 -12.50 11.98 20.86
N ARG A 367 -13.58 12.53 20.30
CA ARG A 367 -14.55 11.75 19.51
C ARG A 367 -14.04 11.30 18.14
N VAL A 368 -13.51 12.20 17.30
CA VAL A 368 -12.96 11.82 15.99
C VAL A 368 -11.72 10.94 16.16
N ALA A 369 -10.91 11.19 17.18
CA ALA A 369 -9.75 10.35 17.50
C ALA A 369 -10.16 8.91 17.86
N TRP A 370 -11.37 8.68 18.38
CA TRP A 370 -11.86 7.33 18.66
C TRP A 370 -12.08 6.48 17.42
N TRP A 371 -12.30 7.09 16.24
CA TRP A 371 -12.45 6.32 14.99
C TRP A 371 -11.19 5.51 14.69
N HIS A 372 -10.02 5.97 15.14
CA HIS A 372 -8.71 5.35 14.92
C HIS A 372 -8.32 4.30 15.97
N HIS A 373 -8.95 4.33 17.15
CA HIS A 373 -8.57 3.47 18.29
C HIS A 373 -9.66 2.46 18.66
N GLN A 374 -10.87 2.62 18.14
CA GLN A 374 -11.97 1.69 18.35
C GLN A 374 -11.81 0.48 17.42
N ARG A 375 -12.12 -0.72 17.94
CA ARG A 375 -12.11 -1.98 17.20
C ARG A 375 -13.52 -2.44 16.81
N ASP A 376 -14.55 -2.05 17.56
CA ASP A 376 -15.93 -2.38 17.20
C ASP A 376 -16.44 -1.45 16.09
N ILE A 377 -16.54 -2.00 14.88
CA ILE A 377 -17.08 -1.33 13.70
C ILE A 377 -18.49 -0.75 13.90
N LYS A 378 -19.34 -1.35 14.76
CA LYS A 378 -20.67 -0.79 15.06
C LYS A 378 -20.53 0.51 15.84
N VAL A 379 -19.65 0.53 16.83
CA VAL A 379 -19.38 1.74 17.63
C VAL A 379 -18.76 2.83 16.76
N ILE A 380 -17.85 2.48 15.84
CA ILE A 380 -17.30 3.45 14.87
C ILE A 380 -18.41 4.04 14.01
N LYS A 381 -19.29 3.19 13.45
CA LYS A 381 -20.41 3.60 12.61
C LYS A 381 -21.33 4.58 13.33
N ASP A 382 -21.78 4.23 14.53
CA ASP A 382 -22.71 5.04 15.32
C ASP A 382 -22.07 6.39 15.70
N ASN A 383 -20.78 6.38 16.06
CA ASN A 383 -20.04 7.61 16.35
C ASN A 383 -19.85 8.49 15.12
N LYS A 384 -19.50 7.92 13.95
CA LYS A 384 -19.35 8.67 12.70
C LYS A 384 -20.61 9.45 12.36
N VAL A 385 -21.78 8.80 12.40
CA VAL A 385 -23.06 9.46 12.10
C VAL A 385 -23.31 10.65 13.05
N LEU A 386 -23.12 10.45 14.36
CA LEU A 386 -23.33 11.50 15.36
C LEU A 386 -22.31 12.64 15.24
N ASP A 387 -21.05 12.30 14.98
CA ASP A 387 -19.97 13.27 14.87
C ASP A 387 -20.13 14.12 13.60
N MET A 388 -20.48 13.52 12.46
CA MET A 388 -20.74 14.26 11.22
C MET A 388 -21.88 15.27 11.36
N GLN A 389 -22.98 14.90 12.03
CA GLN A 389 -24.07 15.84 12.33
C GLN A 389 -23.60 17.04 13.18
N LYS A 390 -22.64 16.83 14.09
CA LYS A 390 -22.09 17.89 14.94
C LYS A 390 -21.06 18.74 14.19
N ILE A 391 -20.24 18.12 13.35
CA ILE A 391 -19.23 18.80 12.53
C ILE A 391 -19.93 19.77 11.59
N ILE A 392 -21.01 19.35 10.92
CA ILE A 392 -21.78 20.22 10.01
C ILE A 392 -22.34 21.45 10.74
N LYS A 393 -22.78 21.29 12.00
CA LYS A 393 -23.36 22.39 12.79
C LYS A 393 -22.32 23.34 13.40
N HIS A 394 -21.11 22.87 13.66
CA HIS A 394 -20.09 23.57 14.44
C HIS A 394 -18.69 23.31 13.90
N LEU A 395 -18.49 23.50 12.59
CA LEU A 395 -17.25 23.16 11.88
C LEU A 395 -16.03 23.82 12.54
N GLU A 396 -16.17 25.06 12.98
CA GLU A 396 -15.14 25.86 13.64
C GLU A 396 -14.57 25.19 14.90
N ARG A 397 -15.31 24.28 15.55
CA ARG A 397 -14.83 23.52 16.72
C ARG A 397 -13.90 22.37 16.33
N TYR A 398 -13.98 21.92 15.08
CA TYR A 398 -13.27 20.76 14.57
C TYR A 398 -11.99 21.12 13.81
N LEU A 399 -11.86 22.33 13.29
CA LEU A 399 -10.63 22.81 12.66
C LEU A 399 -9.53 23.10 13.69
N SER A 400 -8.27 22.81 13.33
CA SER A 400 -7.10 23.31 14.06
C SER A 400 -6.87 24.79 13.72
N GLU A 401 -6.06 25.51 14.48
CA GLU A 401 -5.85 26.96 14.24
C GLU A 401 -5.26 27.29 12.86
N TYR A 402 -4.61 26.31 12.23
CA TYR A 402 -4.03 26.47 10.89
C TYR A 402 -5.09 26.45 9.77
N TRP A 403 -6.23 25.77 9.99
CA TRP A 403 -7.28 25.55 8.99
C TRP A 403 -8.49 26.43 9.26
#